data_AF-A0A0S8AQ77-F1
#
_entry.id   AF-A0A0S8AQ77-F1
#
_cell.length_a   1.000
_cell.length_b   1.000
_cell.length_c   1.000
_cell.angle_alpha   90.00
_cell.angle_beta   90.00
_cell.angle_gamma   90.00
#
_symmetry.space_group_name_H-M   'P 1'
#
loop_
_entity.id
_entity.type
_entity.pdbx_description
1 polymer ?
#
loop_
_entity_poly.entity_id
_entity_poly.type
_entity_poly.pdbx_seq_one_letter_code
_entity_poly.pdbx_strand_id
1 'polypeptide(L)'
;MSTHPAVLINILLAVIALGLYAVGSYRFFEDKHPFLVFLVLAILVDGATAVLASFGITPTTQLPYADFVPWRSKLFLTHILLATIGFFGFIGIVFTLWLRGTRLPYPKLRVFQFRVLLPVWLVGEGIALVNALIKALFRVRIYDYI
;
A
#
# COMPACT_ATOMS: atom_id res chain seq x y z
N MET A 1 -15.11 -15.55 19.95
CA MET A 1 -14.08 -14.65 19.38
C MET A 1 -13.56 -15.29 18.09
N SER A 2 -14.00 -14.84 16.91
CA SER A 2 -13.33 -15.20 15.65
C SER A 2 -12.98 -13.92 14.91
N THR A 3 -11.75 -13.47 15.07
CA THR A 3 -11.10 -12.64 14.04
C THR A 3 -11.00 -13.54 12.81
N HIS A 4 -11.73 -13.23 11.74
CA HIS A 4 -11.64 -14.00 10.51
C HIS A 4 -10.16 -14.08 10.10
N PRO A 5 -9.59 -15.28 9.88
CA PRO A 5 -8.15 -15.46 9.65
C PRO A 5 -7.61 -14.56 8.54
N ALA A 6 -8.47 -14.22 7.59
CA ALA A 6 -8.05 -13.43 6.46
C ALA A 6 -8.08 -11.90 6.66
N VAL A 7 -8.63 -11.39 7.78
CA VAL A 7 -8.35 -10.01 8.23
C VAL A 7 -6.90 -9.87 8.66
N LEU A 8 -6.41 -10.87 9.40
CA LEU A 8 -5.02 -10.92 9.87
C LEU A 8 -4.05 -11.08 8.69
N ILE A 9 -4.43 -11.87 7.68
CA ILE A 9 -3.65 -11.98 6.44
C ILE A 9 -3.53 -10.61 5.74
N ASN A 10 -4.63 -9.85 5.60
CA ASN A 10 -4.57 -8.53 4.98
C ASN A 10 -3.67 -7.56 5.76
N ILE A 11 -3.78 -7.55 7.09
CA ILE A 11 -2.92 -6.73 7.96
C ILE A 11 -1.45 -7.13 7.78
N LEU A 12 -1.16 -8.43 7.76
CA LEU A 12 0.20 -8.95 7.57
C LEU A 12 0.76 -8.56 6.19
N LEU A 13 -0.02 -8.71 5.13
CA LEU A 13 0.37 -8.35 3.77
C LEU A 13 0.66 -6.83 3.67
N ALA A 14 -0.19 -5.99 4.26
CA ALA A 14 0.03 -4.55 4.32
C ALA A 14 1.32 -4.19 5.07
N VAL A 15 1.59 -4.83 6.21
CA VAL A 15 2.84 -4.62 6.97
C VAL A 15 4.07 -5.08 6.17
N ILE A 16 3.98 -6.20 5.45
CA ILE A 16 5.05 -6.67 4.57
C ILE A 16 5.29 -5.67 3.44
N ALA A 17 4.24 -5.23 2.75
CA ALA A 17 4.34 -4.22 1.69
C ALA A 17 4.98 -2.93 2.22
N LEU A 18 4.54 -2.44 3.38
CA LEU A 18 5.09 -1.27 4.07
C LEU A 18 6.60 -1.41 4.30
N GLY A 19 7.02 -2.54 4.85
CA GLY A 19 8.44 -2.85 5.06
C GLY A 19 9.24 -2.88 3.75
N LEU A 20 8.71 -3.53 2.72
CA LEU A 20 9.38 -3.65 1.42
C LEU A 20 9.52 -2.29 0.72
N TYR A 21 8.47 -1.46 0.70
CA TYR A 21 8.54 -0.10 0.15
C TYR A 21 9.51 0.77 0.94
N ALA A 22 9.47 0.75 2.27
CA ALA A 22 10.38 1.54 3.08
C ALA A 22 11.84 1.14 2.85
N VAL A 23 12.15 -0.16 2.87
CA VAL A 23 13.51 -0.67 2.64
C VAL A 23 13.95 -0.41 1.20
N GLY A 24 13.13 -0.72 0.21
CA GLY A 24 13.44 -0.49 -1.20
C GLY A 24 13.66 0.99 -1.52
N SER A 25 12.82 1.86 -0.98
CA SER A 25 12.92 3.32 -1.17
C SER A 25 14.14 3.90 -0.49
N TYR A 26 14.44 3.50 0.76
CA TYR A 26 15.64 3.94 1.47
C TYR A 26 16.92 3.48 0.75
N ARG A 27 16.95 2.21 0.33
CA ARG A 27 18.08 1.68 -0.44
C ARG A 27 18.26 2.39 -1.78
N PHE A 28 17.17 2.72 -2.48
CA PHE A 28 17.26 3.46 -3.73
C PHE A 28 17.76 4.90 -3.50
N PHE A 29 17.31 5.54 -2.41
CA PHE A 29 17.80 6.86 -2.00
C PHE A 29 19.32 6.86 -1.77
N GLU A 30 19.82 5.86 -1.04
CA GLU A 30 21.24 5.67 -0.70
C GLU A 30 22.08 4.99 -1.80
N ASP A 31 21.50 4.70 -2.97
CA ASP A 31 22.16 3.96 -4.06
C ASP A 31 22.67 2.55 -3.70
N LYS A 32 21.98 1.86 -2.78
CA LYS A 32 22.37 0.55 -2.25
C LYS A 32 21.64 -0.59 -2.95
N HIS A 33 22.29 -1.24 -3.90
CA HIS A 33 21.77 -2.45 -4.55
C HIS A 33 21.69 -3.65 -3.58
N PRO A 34 20.72 -4.57 -3.73
CA PRO A 34 19.66 -4.60 -4.74
C PRO A 34 18.36 -3.92 -4.26
N PHE A 35 18.17 -2.62 -4.52
CA PHE A 35 16.94 -1.91 -4.13
C PHE A 35 15.71 -2.30 -4.98
N LEU A 36 15.92 -2.61 -6.27
CA LEU A 36 14.82 -2.86 -7.21
C LEU A 36 14.03 -4.13 -6.85
N VAL A 37 14.70 -5.14 -6.32
CA VAL A 37 14.06 -6.38 -5.85
C VAL A 37 13.01 -6.08 -4.78
N PHE A 38 13.36 -5.25 -3.79
CA PHE A 38 12.41 -4.85 -2.74
C PHE A 38 11.22 -4.08 -3.31
N LEU A 39 11.45 -3.12 -4.21
CA LEU A 39 10.37 -2.34 -4.83
C LEU A 39 9.45 -3.21 -5.69
N VAL A 40 10.00 -4.15 -6.47
CA VAL A 40 9.19 -5.09 -7.27
C VAL A 40 8.38 -6.00 -6.38
N LEU A 41 8.99 -6.58 -5.34
CA LEU A 41 8.25 -7.42 -4.38
C LEU A 41 7.15 -6.64 -3.67
N ALA A 42 7.40 -5.39 -3.30
CA ALA A 42 6.38 -4.53 -2.69
C ALA A 42 5.18 -4.32 -3.61
N ILE A 43 5.43 -3.96 -4.88
CA ILE A 43 4.38 -3.79 -5.90
C ILE A 43 3.62 -5.09 -6.14
N LEU A 44 4.31 -6.23 -6.18
CA LEU A 44 3.65 -7.52 -6.38
C LEU A 44 2.76 -7.90 -5.19
N VAL A 45 3.20 -7.65 -3.95
CA VAL A 45 2.39 -7.89 -2.76
C VAL A 45 1.15 -6.97 -2.75
N ASP A 46 1.32 -5.68 -3.00
CA ASP A 46 0.21 -4.72 -3.10
C ASP A 46 -0.77 -5.11 -4.21
N GLY A 47 -0.25 -5.37 -5.42
CA GLY A 47 -1.05 -5.72 -6.58
C GLY A 47 -1.83 -7.02 -6.35
N ALA A 48 -1.19 -8.05 -5.79
CA ALA A 48 -1.87 -9.28 -5.40
C ALA A 48 -2.96 -9.01 -4.36
N THR A 49 -2.68 -8.19 -3.34
CA THR A 49 -3.66 -7.85 -2.29
C THR A 49 -4.87 -7.12 -2.87
N ALA A 50 -4.65 -6.14 -3.76
CA ALA A 50 -5.70 -5.39 -4.44
C ALA A 50 -6.54 -6.27 -5.38
N VAL A 51 -5.89 -7.16 -6.13
CA VAL A 51 -6.56 -8.12 -7.03
C VAL A 51 -7.40 -9.10 -6.22
N LEU A 52 -6.83 -9.71 -5.17
CA LEU A 52 -7.54 -10.63 -4.29
C LEU A 52 -8.76 -9.96 -3.63
N ALA A 53 -8.64 -8.68 -3.26
CA ALA A 53 -9.74 -7.91 -2.69
C ALA A 53 -10.83 -7.63 -3.72
N SER A 54 -10.44 -7.37 -4.97
CA SER A 54 -11.36 -7.10 -6.09
C SER A 54 -12.19 -8.33 -6.47
N PHE A 55 -11.62 -9.54 -6.34
CA PHE A 55 -12.35 -10.81 -6.55
C PHE A 55 -13.12 -11.28 -5.31
N GLY A 56 -13.09 -10.52 -4.20
CA GLY A 56 -13.73 -10.93 -2.94
C GLY A 56 -13.11 -12.17 -2.29
N ILE A 57 -11.90 -12.56 -2.74
CA ILE A 57 -11.19 -13.77 -2.26
C ILE A 57 -10.49 -13.47 -0.94
N THR A 58 -9.81 -12.33 -0.83
CA THR A 58 -9.51 -11.78 0.50
C THR A 58 -10.82 -11.22 1.05
N PRO A 59 -11.20 -11.55 2.28
CA PRO A 59 -12.30 -10.87 2.93
C PRO A 59 -11.87 -9.43 3.04
N THR A 60 -12.43 -8.62 2.14
CA THR A 60 -12.80 -7.28 2.51
C THR A 60 -13.56 -7.47 3.80
N THR A 61 -13.10 -6.82 4.85
CA THR A 61 -13.76 -6.86 6.16
C THR A 61 -15.10 -6.16 6.02
N GLN A 62 -16.03 -6.84 5.36
CA GLN A 62 -17.44 -6.56 5.35
C GLN A 62 -17.85 -6.88 6.78
N LEU A 63 -18.11 -5.82 7.53
CA LEU A 63 -18.93 -5.97 8.71
C LEU A 63 -20.26 -6.54 8.21
N PRO A 64 -20.92 -7.44 8.96
CA PRO A 64 -22.30 -7.75 8.66
C PRO A 64 -23.03 -6.40 8.52
N TYR A 65 -23.75 -6.18 7.41
CA TYR A 65 -24.43 -4.93 7.02
C TYR A 65 -23.61 -3.85 6.28
N ALA A 66 -22.33 -4.05 5.98
CA ALA A 66 -21.52 -3.10 5.19
C ALA A 66 -21.49 -3.46 3.69
N ASP A 67 -22.66 -3.50 3.05
CA ASP A 67 -22.80 -3.93 1.64
C ASP A 67 -22.34 -2.88 0.62
N PHE A 68 -22.04 -1.66 1.09
CA PHE A 68 -21.66 -0.54 0.23
C PHE A 68 -20.24 -0.04 0.53
N VAL A 69 -19.50 0.17 -0.55
CA VAL A 69 -18.22 0.90 -0.55
C VAL A 69 -18.48 2.32 -0.01
N PRO A 70 -17.68 2.82 0.95
CA PRO A 70 -17.97 4.08 1.63
C PRO A 70 -17.56 5.30 0.77
N TRP A 71 -18.17 5.46 -0.41
CA TRP A 71 -17.86 6.53 -1.36
C TRP A 71 -18.08 7.96 -0.82
N ARG A 72 -18.86 8.10 0.25
CA ARG A 72 -19.11 9.38 0.92
C ARG A 72 -18.06 9.72 1.98
N SER A 73 -17.25 8.74 2.40
CA SER A 73 -16.21 8.90 3.42
C SER A 73 -15.05 9.70 2.85
N LYS A 74 -14.75 10.84 3.46
CA LYS A 74 -13.59 11.64 3.05
C LYS A 74 -12.29 10.89 3.33
N LEU A 75 -12.26 10.12 4.41
CA LEU A 75 -11.09 9.33 4.79
C LEU A 75 -10.84 8.20 3.80
N PHE A 76 -11.88 7.49 3.36
CA PHE A 76 -11.77 6.46 2.34
C PHE A 76 -11.31 7.01 0.99
N LEU A 77 -11.90 8.12 0.54
CA LEU A 77 -11.48 8.77 -0.70
C LEU A 77 -10.02 9.25 -0.64
N THR A 78 -9.61 9.80 0.50
CA THR A 78 -8.21 10.19 0.74
C THR A 78 -7.27 8.99 0.67
N HIS A 79 -7.64 7.89 1.33
CA HIS A 79 -6.90 6.63 1.23
C HIS A 79 -6.75 6.17 -0.22
N ILE A 80 -7.86 6.04 -0.96
CA ILE A 80 -7.83 5.59 -2.35
C ILE A 80 -6.91 6.49 -3.17
N LEU A 81 -7.09 7.81 -3.07
CA LEU A 81 -6.32 8.76 -3.86
C LEU A 81 -4.82 8.65 -3.57
N LEU A 82 -4.43 8.68 -2.30
CA LEU A 82 -3.02 8.64 -1.90
C LEU A 82 -2.37 7.29 -2.20
N ALA A 83 -3.05 6.17 -1.91
CA ALA A 83 -2.56 4.83 -2.20
C ALA A 83 -2.42 4.60 -3.71
N THR A 84 -3.39 5.06 -4.51
CA THR A 84 -3.35 4.97 -5.98
C THR A 84 -2.19 5.78 -6.56
N ILE A 85 -2.03 7.03 -6.14
CA ILE A 85 -0.92 7.88 -6.58
C ILE A 85 0.43 7.25 -6.20
N GLY A 86 0.54 6.77 -4.96
CA GLY A 86 1.73 6.08 -4.46
C GLY A 86 2.08 4.85 -5.30
N PHE A 87 1.12 3.93 -5.44
CA PHE A 87 1.30 2.65 -6.13
C PHE A 87 1.69 2.83 -7.60
N PHE A 88 0.93 3.64 -8.35
CA PHE A 88 1.25 3.90 -9.77
C PHE A 88 2.53 4.70 -9.94
N GLY A 89 2.85 5.61 -9.01
CA GLY A 89 4.13 6.30 -9.02
C GLY A 89 5.30 5.34 -8.86
N PHE A 90 5.19 4.34 -7.97
CA PHE A 90 6.25 3.34 -7.78
C PHE A 90 6.37 2.40 -8.97
N ILE A 91 5.24 2.00 -9.59
CA ILE A 91 5.26 1.29 -10.87
C ILE A 91 6.01 2.11 -11.93
N GLY A 92 5.72 3.40 -12.05
CA GLY A 92 6.40 4.30 -12.99
C GLY A 92 7.91 4.38 -12.76
N ILE A 93 8.36 4.41 -11.50
CA ILE A 93 9.78 4.36 -11.14
C ILE A 93 10.39 3.03 -11.57
N VAL A 94 9.77 1.90 -11.17
CA VAL A 94 10.28 0.56 -11.50
C VAL A 94 10.37 0.38 -13.02
N PHE A 95 9.34 0.78 -13.76
CA PHE A 95 9.32 0.74 -15.22
C PHE A 95 10.43 1.61 -15.83
N THR A 96 10.62 2.85 -15.34
CA THR A 96 11.69 3.73 -15.79
C THR A 96 13.07 3.10 -15.59
N LEU A 97 13.30 2.53 -14.41
CA LEU A 97 14.57 1.89 -14.06
C LEU A 97 14.80 0.59 -14.83
N TRP A 98 13.74 -0.12 -15.20
CA TRP A 98 13.83 -1.30 -16.06
C TRP A 98 14.23 -0.91 -17.48
N LEU A 99 13.61 0.11 -18.06
CA LEU A 99 13.92 0.55 -19.43
C LEU A 99 15.29 1.21 -19.56
N ARG A 100 15.68 2.04 -18.60
CA ARG A 100 16.91 2.85 -18.67
C ARG A 100 18.09 2.25 -17.92
N GLY A 101 17.86 1.20 -17.14
CA GLY A 101 18.85 0.57 -16.29
C GLY A 101 18.98 1.22 -14.91
N THR A 102 19.39 0.43 -13.93
CA THR A 102 19.43 0.80 -12.50
C THR A 102 20.73 1.49 -12.06
N ARG A 103 21.79 1.43 -12.88
CA ARG A 103 23.12 1.97 -12.56
C ARG A 103 23.33 3.42 -12.98
N LEU A 104 22.36 4.03 -13.68
CA LEU A 104 22.45 5.43 -14.05
C LEU A 104 22.20 6.34 -12.82
N PRO A 105 22.80 7.53 -12.79
CA PRO A 105 22.59 8.48 -11.70
C PRO A 105 21.20 9.13 -11.83
N TYR A 106 20.29 8.82 -10.90
CA TYR A 106 18.95 9.43 -10.85
C TYR A 106 18.73 10.29 -9.58
N PRO A 107 19.56 11.33 -9.31
CA PRO A 107 19.51 12.06 -8.05
C PRO A 107 18.13 12.66 -7.76
N LYS A 108 17.48 13.27 -8.77
CA LYS A 108 16.14 13.85 -8.62
C LYS A 108 15.09 12.78 -8.37
N LEU A 109 15.15 11.65 -9.07
CA LEU A 109 14.18 10.56 -8.91
C LEU A 109 14.30 9.91 -7.53
N ARG A 110 15.53 9.69 -7.05
CA ARG A 110 15.83 9.14 -5.72
C ARG A 110 15.28 10.02 -4.60
N VAL A 111 15.48 11.34 -4.71
CA VAL A 111 14.95 12.31 -3.73
C VAL A 111 13.44 12.40 -3.81
N PHE A 112 12.87 12.51 -5.02
CA PHE A 112 11.44 12.62 -5.23
C PHE A 112 10.70 11.40 -4.65
N GLN A 113 11.15 10.20 -4.98
CA GLN A 113 10.48 9.00 -4.50
C GLN A 113 10.55 8.86 -2.99
N PHE A 114 11.68 9.20 -2.38
CA PHE A 114 11.86 9.03 -0.94
C PHE A 114 11.11 10.10 -0.13
N ARG A 115 11.11 11.36 -0.60
CA ARG A 115 10.56 12.50 0.16
C ARG A 115 9.12 12.83 -0.17
N VAL A 116 8.60 12.37 -1.30
CA VAL A 116 7.25 12.69 -1.75
C VAL A 116 6.45 11.42 -1.95
N LEU A 117 6.90 10.53 -2.83
CA LEU A 117 6.11 9.37 -3.22
C LEU A 117 5.93 8.36 -2.08
N LEU A 118 7.00 8.02 -1.37
CA LEU A 118 6.96 7.10 -0.24
C LEU A 118 6.02 7.64 0.86
N PRO A 119 6.15 8.88 1.36
CA PRO A 119 5.19 9.44 2.31
C PRO A 119 3.74 9.42 1.82
N VAL A 120 3.49 9.77 0.55
CA VAL A 120 2.13 9.72 -0.03
C VAL A 120 1.57 8.31 0.05
N TRP A 121 2.34 7.31 -0.37
CA TRP A 121 1.92 5.92 -0.29
C TRP A 121 1.75 5.45 1.17
N LEU A 122 2.69 5.77 2.07
CA LEU A 122 2.64 5.42 3.49
C LEU A 122 1.39 5.97 4.19
N VAL A 123 0.99 7.21 3.89
CA VAL A 123 -0.23 7.79 4.46
C VAL A 123 -1.46 7.09 3.89
N GLY A 124 -1.51 6.86 2.57
CA GLY A 124 -2.58 6.10 1.94
C GLY A 124 -2.75 4.73 2.58
N GLU A 125 -1.70 3.93 2.60
CA GLU A 125 -1.71 2.57 3.14
C GLU A 125 -1.91 2.54 4.66
N GLY A 126 -1.34 3.52 5.39
CA GLY A 126 -1.52 3.67 6.83
C GLY A 126 -2.99 3.84 7.23
N ILE A 127 -3.77 4.61 6.46
CA ILE A 127 -5.22 4.74 6.70
C ILE A 127 -5.93 3.38 6.57
N ALA A 128 -5.60 2.60 5.54
CA ALA A 128 -6.19 1.28 5.34
C ALA A 128 -5.78 0.30 6.44
N LEU A 129 -4.51 0.32 6.85
CA LEU A 129 -4.00 -0.51 7.94
C LEU A 129 -4.69 -0.20 9.27
N VAL A 130 -4.81 1.09 9.62
CA VAL A 130 -5.51 1.52 10.84
C VAL A 130 -6.98 1.09 10.81
N ASN A 131 -7.65 1.28 9.67
CA ASN A 131 -9.02 0.79 9.49
C ASN A 131 -9.11 -0.74 9.65
N ALA A 132 -8.18 -1.50 9.08
CA ALA A 132 -8.15 -2.96 9.21
C ALA A 132 -7.93 -3.41 10.66
N LEU A 133 -7.02 -2.77 11.39
CA LEU A 133 -6.76 -3.02 12.81
C LEU A 133 -7.99 -2.71 13.66
N ILE A 134 -8.61 -1.54 13.47
CA ILE A 134 -9.81 -1.16 14.22
C ILE A 134 -10.97 -2.11 13.92
N LYS A 135 -11.15 -2.51 12.67
CA LYS A 135 -12.14 -3.54 12.30
C LYS A 135 -11.86 -4.88 12.98
N ALA A 136 -10.61 -5.29 13.04
CA ALA A 136 -10.22 -6.55 13.68
C ALA A 136 -10.49 -6.55 15.19
N LEU A 137 -10.18 -5.43 15.86
CA LEU A 137 -10.28 -5.30 17.32
C LEU A 137 -11.70 -4.95 17.80
N PHE A 138 -12.35 -3.99 17.14
CA PHE A 138 -13.59 -3.37 17.59
C PHE A 138 -14.80 -3.70 16.72
N ARG A 139 -14.61 -4.34 15.57
CA ARG A 139 -15.68 -4.59 14.57
C ARG A 139 -16.35 -3.30 14.10
N VAL A 140 -15.56 -2.24 13.96
CA VAL A 140 -15.98 -0.91 13.50
C VAL A 140 -15.18 -0.52 12.26
N ARG A 141 -15.84 0.08 11.26
CA ARG A 141 -15.20 0.63 10.06
C ARG A 141 -15.06 2.13 10.22
N ILE A 142 -13.83 2.65 10.32
CA ILE A 142 -13.61 4.09 10.57
C ILE A 142 -14.12 5.00 9.45
N TYR A 143 -14.22 4.46 8.23
CA TYR A 143 -14.77 5.18 7.08
C TYR A 143 -16.24 5.57 7.27
N ASP A 144 -17.00 4.91 8.14
CA ASP A 144 -18.40 5.27 8.37
C ASP A 144 -18.56 6.54 9.24
N TYR A 145 -17.47 7.02 9.84
CA TYR A 145 -17.48 8.15 10.77
C TYR A 145 -16.80 9.41 10.20
N ILE A 146 -16.02 9.30 9.13
CA ILE A 146 -15.20 10.38 8.54
C ILE A 146 -15.26 10.31 7.02
#